data_AF-A0A3D3TPG5-F1
#
_entry.id   AF-A0A3D3TPG5-F1
#
_cell.length_a   1.000
_cell.length_b   1.000
_cell.length_c   1.000
_cell.angle_alpha   90.00
_cell.angle_beta   90.00
_cell.angle_gamma   90.00
#
_symmetry.space_group_name_H-M   'P 1'
#
loop_
_entity.id
_entity.type
_entity.pdbx_description
1 polymer ?
#
loop_
_entity_poly.entity_id
_entity_poly.type
_entity_poly.pdbx_seq_one_letter_code
_entity_poly.pdbx_strand_id
1 'polypeptide(L)' 'MKVLISGFDPFGGEPINPALEAVKLLPNNIAGVEVIKVEIPTVFNKSIEALESSIKN' A
#
# COMPACT_ATOMS: atom_id res chain seq x y z
N MET A 1 -0.53 -18.41 1.80
CA MET A 1 -0.26 -17.29 2.75
C MET A 1 -0.23 -16.01 1.95
N LYS A 2 -0.80 -14.92 2.47
CA LYS A 2 -0.78 -13.61 1.82
C LYS A 2 -0.15 -12.58 2.76
N VAL A 3 0.57 -11.62 2.20
CA VAL A 3 1.06 -10.43 2.91
C VAL A 3 0.51 -9.19 2.22
N LEU A 4 -0.07 -8.28 3.00
CA LEU A 4 -0.49 -6.96 2.52
C LEU A 4 0.62 -5.96 2.84
N ILE A 5 1.03 -5.20 1.84
CA ILE A 5 2.01 -4.12 1.98
C ILE A 5 1.37 -2.86 1.41
N SER A 6 1.30 -1.80 2.22
CA SER A 6 0.73 -0.52 1.82
C SER A 6 1.77 0.59 1.68
N GLY A 7 1.46 1.58 0.84
CA GLY A 7 2.22 2.82 0.70
C GLY A 7 1.27 4.01 0.64
N PHE A 8 1.71 5.15 1.19
CA PHE A 8 0.94 6.39 1.16
C PHE A 8 1.06 7.09 -0.20
N ASP A 9 0.00 7.76 -0.66
CA ASP A 9 0.07 8.69 -1.79
C ASP A 9 1.04 9.87 -1.51
N PRO A 10 1.41 10.66 -2.54
CA PRO A 10 2.26 11.84 -2.34
C PRO A 10 1.59 12.89 -1.44
N PHE A 11 2.38 13.58 -0.63
CA PHE A 11 1.90 14.59 0.31
C PHE A 11 2.91 15.73 0.46
N GLY A 12 2.49 16.83 1.09
CA GLY A 12 3.40 17.97 1.35
C GLY A 12 3.84 18.76 0.11
N GLY A 13 3.13 18.60 -1.03
CA GLY A 13 3.51 19.20 -2.31
C GLY A 13 4.50 18.38 -3.12
N GLU A 14 4.95 17.23 -2.59
CA GLU A 14 5.82 16.32 -3.32
C GLU A 14 5.05 15.57 -4.41
N PRO A 15 5.67 15.34 -5.58
CA PRO A 15 5.02 14.64 -6.69
C PRO A 15 5.01 13.12 -6.52
N ILE A 16 5.85 12.59 -5.63
CA ILE A 16 6.02 11.16 -5.41
C ILE A 16 6.14 10.84 -3.92
N ASN A 17 5.77 9.61 -3.56
CA ASN A 17 6.08 9.03 -2.27
C ASN A 17 6.99 7.81 -2.47
N PRO A 18 8.27 7.86 -2.06
CA PRO A 18 9.20 6.75 -2.28
C PRO A 18 8.74 5.42 -1.69
N ALA A 19 7.98 5.43 -0.58
CA ALA A 19 7.45 4.20 0.01
C ALA A 19 6.44 3.53 -0.92
N LEU A 20 5.51 4.30 -1.51
CA LEU A 20 4.54 3.80 -2.48
C LEU A 20 5.22 3.28 -3.75
N GLU A 21 6.21 4.01 -4.26
CA GLU A 21 6.95 3.56 -5.45
C GLU A 21 7.72 2.26 -5.19
N ALA A 22 8.32 2.10 -3.99
CA ALA A 22 8.93 0.84 -3.59
C ALA A 22 7.93 -0.32 -3.53
N VAL A 23 6.71 -0.08 -3.00
CA VAL A 23 5.64 -1.10 -2.94
C VAL A 23 5.19 -1.51 -4.34
N LYS A 24 5.03 -0.56 -5.26
CA LYS A 24 4.65 -0.83 -6.66
C LYS A 24 5.64 -1.79 -7.34
N LEU A 25 6.93 -1.64 -7.06
CA LEU A 25 8.03 -2.43 -7.63
C LEU A 25 8.16 -3.85 -7.06
N LEU A 26 7.52 -4.19 -5.93
CA LEU A 26 7.59 -5.53 -5.37
C LEU A 26 7.05 -6.57 -6.36
N PRO A 27 7.60 -7.79 -6.43
CA PRO A 27 6.96 -8.86 -7.20
C PRO A 27 5.66 -9.30 -6.53
N ASN A 28 4.73 -9.85 -7.30
CA ASN A 28 3.43 -10.33 -6.78
C ASN A 28 3.56 -11.60 -5.93
N ASN A 29 4.72 -12.28 -5.97
CA ASN A 29 5.04 -13.41 -5.13
C ASN A 29 6.49 -13.30 -4.63
N ILE A 30 6.68 -13.48 -3.33
CA ILE A 30 8.01 -13.51 -2.69
C ILE A 30 8.07 -14.78 -1.86
N ALA A 31 9.02 -15.67 -2.16
CA ALA A 31 9.22 -16.92 -1.43
C ALA A 31 7.92 -17.76 -1.26
N GLY A 32 7.06 -17.79 -2.29
CA GLY A 32 5.79 -18.52 -2.25
C GLY A 32 4.65 -17.78 -1.55
N VAL A 33 4.88 -16.56 -1.03
CA VAL A 33 3.86 -15.71 -0.40
C VAL A 33 3.31 -14.73 -1.43
N GLU A 34 1.98 -14.67 -1.55
CA GLU A 34 1.30 -13.68 -2.38
C GLU A 34 1.42 -12.29 -1.76
N VAL A 35 1.88 -11.30 -2.53
CA VAL A 35 2.02 -9.92 -2.10
C VAL A 35 0.83 -9.10 -2.63
N ILE A 36 0.01 -8.61 -1.71
CA ILE A 36 -1.08 -7.68 -1.98
C ILE A 36 -0.55 -6.26 -1.76
N LYS A 37 -0.63 -5.42 -2.78
CA LYS A 37 -0.14 -4.04 -2.75
C LYS A 37 -1.32 -3.09 -2.63
N VAL A 38 -1.25 -2.14 -1.71
CA VAL A 38 -2.34 -1.17 -1.48
C VAL A 38 -1.80 0.25 -1.39
N GLU A 39 -2.35 1.15 -2.20
CA GLU A 39 -2.15 2.59 -2.02
C GLU A 39 -3.18 3.13 -1.04
N ILE A 40 -2.75 3.90 -0.05
CA ILE A 40 -3.62 4.53 0.95
C ILE A 40 -3.45 6.06 0.96
N PRO A 41 -4.52 6.83 1.21
CA PRO A 41 -4.43 8.28 1.19
C PRO A 41 -3.68 8.81 2.42
N THR A 42 -2.92 9.88 2.27
CA THR A 42 -2.28 10.63 3.36
C THR A 42 -3.29 11.56 4.05
N VAL A 43 -4.43 10.98 4.43
CA VAL A 43 -5.55 11.67 5.09
C VAL A 43 -5.95 10.85 6.31
N PHE A 44 -6.05 11.52 7.46
CA PHE A 44 -6.53 10.90 8.69
C PHE A 44 -7.89 10.24 8.47
N ASN A 45 -8.10 9.09 9.11
CA ASN A 45 -9.30 8.24 9.03
C ASN A 45 -9.53 7.58 7.65
N LYS A 46 -9.30 8.28 6.53
CA LYS A 46 -9.43 7.67 5.19
C LYS A 46 -8.38 6.59 4.93
N SER A 47 -7.17 6.77 5.47
CA SER A 47 -6.09 5.77 5.37
C SER A 47 -6.48 4.44 6.02
N ILE A 48 -7.08 4.47 7.20
CA ILE A 48 -7.50 3.25 7.91
C ILE A 48 -8.74 2.63 7.25
N GLU A 49 -9.70 3.44 6.76
CA GLU A 49 -10.85 2.94 6.00
C GLU A 49 -10.42 2.17 4.74
N ALA A 50 -9.47 2.71 3.97
CA ALA A 50 -8.91 2.06 2.79
C ALA A 50 -8.18 0.76 3.14
N LEU A 51 -7.41 0.76 4.23
CA LEU A 51 -6.68 -0.42 4.69
C LEU A 51 -7.63 -1.53 5.16
N GLU A 52 -8.65 -1.19 5.95
CA GLU A 52 -9.66 -2.15 6.42
C GLU A 52 -10.42 -2.80 5.27
N SER A 53 -10.82 -2.02 4.27
CA SER A 53 -11.48 -2.53 3.06
C SER A 53 -10.62 -3.55 2.32
N SER A 54 -9.30 -3.36 2.35
CA SER A 54 -8.34 -4.27 1.70
C SER A 54 -8.15 -5.60 2.45
N ILE A 55 -8.39 -5.62 3.77
CA ILE A 55 -8.23 -6.81 4.61
C ILE A 55 -9.49 -7.69 4.61
N LYS A 56 -10.69 -7.11 4.45
CA LYS A 56 -11.98 -7.82 4.55
C LYS A 56 -12.32 -8.73 3.35
N ASN A 57 -11.38 -8.96 2.43
CA ASN A 57 -11.57 -9.76 1.20
C ASN A 57 -11.13 -11.23 1.33
#